data_AF-A0A447P576-F1
#
_entry.id   AF-A0A447P576-F1
#
_cell.length_a   1.000
_cell.length_b   1.000
_cell.length_c   1.000
_cell.angle_alpha   90.00
_cell.angle_beta   90.00
_cell.angle_gamma   90.00
#
_symmetry.space_group_name_H-M   'P 1'
#
loop_
_entity.id
_entity.type
_entity.pdbx_description
1 polymer ?
#
loop_
_entity_poly.entity_id
_entity_poly.type
_entity_poly.pdbx_seq_one_letter_code
_entity_poly.pdbx_strand_id
1 'polypeptide(L)' 'MAFKTWQIGLHIQQHEALAIAVIRGASGWSLQRWWRLPLMERLDGRGYDS' A
#
# COMPACT_ATOMS: atom_id res chain seq x y z
N MET A 1 -11.88 17.25 -20.76
CA MET A 1 -11.55 15.92 -20.22
C MET A 1 -11.18 16.10 -18.75
N ALA A 2 -11.89 15.45 -17.81
CA ALA A 2 -11.51 15.52 -16.41
C ALA A 2 -10.38 14.51 -16.18
N PHE A 3 -9.17 14.99 -15.88
CA PHE A 3 -8.10 14.13 -15.40
C PHE A 3 -8.58 13.46 -14.12
N LYS A 4 -8.72 12.12 -14.13
CA LYS A 4 -9.05 11.37 -12.92
C LYS A 4 -7.77 11.26 -12.09
N THR A 5 -7.53 12.27 -11.27
CA THR A 5 -6.44 12.24 -10.29
C THR A 5 -6.74 11.16 -9.25
N TRP A 6 -5.82 10.22 -9.08
CA TRP A 6 -5.91 9.24 -8.00
C TRP A 6 -5.49 9.91 -6.70
N GLN A 7 -6.29 9.72 -5.66
CA GLN A 7 -5.84 9.96 -4.30
C GLN A 7 -5.32 8.66 -3.73
N ILE A 8 -4.06 8.67 -3.28
CA ILE A 8 -3.40 7.50 -2.75
C ILE A 8 -3.16 7.72 -1.27
N GLY A 9 -3.69 6.81 -0.45
CA GLY A 9 -3.42 6.74 0.98
C GLY A 9 -2.42 5.64 1.27
N LEU A 10 -1.45 5.90 2.15
CA LEU A 10 -0.47 4.93 2.61
C LEU A 10 -0.55 4.81 4.12
N HIS A 11 -0.81 3.60 4.60
CA HIS A 11 -0.79 3.26 6.01
C HIS A 11 0.40 2.36 6.29
N ILE A 12 1.45 2.94 6.86
CA ILE A 12 2.69 2.23 7.19
C ILE A 12 2.57 1.70 8.62
N GLN A 13 2.64 0.39 8.78
CA GLN A 13 2.71 -0.31 10.06
C GLN A 13 4.09 -0.95 10.24
N GLN A 14 4.36 -1.47 11.43
CA GLN A 14 5.67 -2.04 11.78
C GLN A 14 6.10 -3.22 10.88
N HIS A 15 5.14 -3.99 10.35
CA HIS A 15 5.41 -5.22 9.59
C HIS A 15 4.85 -5.20 8.16
N GLU A 16 4.05 -4.18 7.83
CA GLU A 16 3.42 -4.06 6.53
C GLU A 16 3.07 -2.62 6.21
N ALA A 17 3.09 -2.28 4.93
CA ALA A 17 2.51 -1.06 4.39
C ALA A 17 1.26 -1.43 3.57
N LEU A 18 0.16 -0.74 3.86
CA LEU A 18 -1.08 -0.83 3.09
C LEU A 18 -1.22 0.43 2.25
N ALA A 19 -1.40 0.27 0.94
CA ALA A 19 -1.67 1.39 0.05
C ALA A 19 -3.06 1.23 -0.57
N ILE A 20 -3.82 2.31 -0.65
CA ILE A 20 -5.13 2.36 -1.33
C ILE A 20 -5.12 3.50 -2.34
N ALA A 21 -5.69 3.26 -3.53
CA ALA A 21 -5.94 4.30 -4.51
C ALA A 21 -7.45 4.44 -4.73
N VAL A 22 -7.95 5.66 -4.55
CA VAL A 22 -9.35 6.02 -4.74
C VAL A 22 -9.47 7.15 -5.77
N ILE A 23 -10.62 7.23 -6.42
CA ILE A 23 -11.00 8.37 -7.27
C ILE A 23 -12.22 9.04 -6.65
N ARG A 24 -12.21 10.37 -6.62
CA ARG A 24 -13.40 11.16 -6.27
C ARG A 24 -14.24 11.39 -7.52
N GLY A 25 -15.44 10.82 -7.53
CA GLY A 25 -16.49 11.08 -8.53
C GLY A 25 -17.63 11.91 -7.95
N ALA A 26 -18.62 12.22 -8.80
CA ALA A 26 -19.81 12.98 -8.41
C ALA A 26 -20.63 12.27 -7.31
N SER A 27 -20.66 10.93 -7.33
CA SER A 27 -21.39 10.08 -6.37
C SER A 27 -20.56 9.68 -5.15
N GLY A 28 -19.31 10.13 -5.02
CA GLY A 28 -18.46 9.83 -3.88
C GLY A 28 -17.12 9.20 -4.24
N TRP A 29 -16.62 8.33 -3.36
CA TRP A 29 -15.33 7.67 -3.52
C TRP A 29 -15.49 6.30 -4.13
N SER A 30 -14.67 5.98 -5.13
CA SER A 30 -14.55 4.62 -5.66
C SER A 30 -13.15 4.11 -5.41
N LEU A 31 -13.03 3.00 -4.68
CA LEU A 31 -11.79 2.24 -4.60
C LEU A 31 -11.43 1.73 -5.99
N GLN A 32 -10.19 1.95 -6.39
CA GLN A 32 -9.66 1.49 -7.67
C GLN A 32 -8.69 0.35 -7.49
N ARG A 33 -7.78 0.50 -6.52
CA ARG A 33 -6.71 -0.46 -6.24
C ARG A 33 -6.40 -0.48 -4.77
N TRP A 34 -5.94 -1.63 -4.31
CA TRP A 34 -5.41 -1.84 -2.98
C TRP A 34 -4.15 -2.70 -3.09
N TRP A 35 -3.17 -2.39 -2.26
CA TRP A 35 -1.92 -3.13 -2.18
C TRP A 35 -1.56 -3.37 -0.73
N ARG A 36 -0.99 -4.54 -0.47
CA ARG A 36 -0.39 -4.91 0.79
C ARG A 36 1.07 -5.26 0.52
N LEU A 37 1.97 -4.47 1.08
CA LEU A 37 3.40 -4.64 0.94
C LEU A 37 3.95 -5.09 2.30
N PRO A 38 4.52 -6.29 2.43
CA PRO A 38 5.19 -6.69 3.66
C PRO A 38 6.44 -5.82 3.86
N LEU A 39 6.57 -5.19 5.03
CA LEU A 39 7.71 -4.36 5.39
C LEU A 39 8.71 -5.23 6.15
N MET A 40 9.42 -6.07 5.38
CA MET A 40 10.41 -7.06 5.84
C MET A 40 9.90 -8.15 6.81
N GLU A 41 9.89 -9.37 6.31
CA GLU A 41 10.23 -10.54 7.10
C GLU A 41 11.68 -10.36 7.53
N ARG A 42 11.95 -10.40 8.84
CA ARG A 42 13.31 -10.45 9.38
C ARG A 42 14.08 -11.46 8.53
N LEU A 43 15.21 -11.05 7.96
CA LEU A 43 16.18 -12.00 7.43
C LEU A 43 16.55 -12.88 8.63
N ASP A 44 15.84 -14.00 8.79
CA ASP A 44 16.13 -14.96 9.82
C ASP A 44 17.56 -15.39 9.59
N GLY A 45 18.42 -15.03 10.54
CA GLY A 45 19.83 -15.31 10.50
C GLY A 45 20.05 -16.79 10.25
N ARG A 46 20.38 -17.13 9.01
CA ARG A 46 20.91 -18.44 8.66
C ARG A 46 22.18 -18.19 7.86
N GLY A 47 23.26 -18.00 8.60
CA GLY A 47 24.60 -17.87 8.02
C GLY A 47 25.62 -17.17 8.90
N TYR A 48 25.74 -17.54 10.17
CA TYR A 48 27.00 -17.43 10.93
C TYR A 48 26.99 -18.53 12.01
N ASP A 49 27.05 -19.77 11.55
CA ASP A 49 27.56 -20.90 12.34
C ASP A 49 28.58 -21.61 11.45
N SER A 50 29.87 -21.34 11.69
CA SER A 50 31.10 -22.10 11.36
C SER A 50 32.31 -21.25 11.68
#